data_AF-A0A6P1KU37-F1
#
_entry.id   AF-A0A6P1KU37-F1
#
_cell.length_a   1.000
_cell.length_b   1.000
_cell.length_c   1.000
_cell.angle_alpha   90.00
_cell.angle_beta   90.00
_cell.angle_gamma   90.00
#
_symmetry.space_group_name_H-M   'P 1'
#
loop_
_entity.id
_entity.type
_entity.pdbx_description
1 polymer ?
#
loop_
_entity_poly.entity_id
_entity_poly.type
_entity_poly.pdbx_seq_one_letter_code
_entity_poly.pdbx_strand_id
1 'polypeptide(L)'
;MTWFETLTGFPEESPQQVWQNITVDGKVLKSHVNGKVMVCGQLETPSLAELRERVHASGYEVGKISVREIVANVQHLHINESNADALFQVASQFNLLEMVSPNVTPERGVGIYENDPTQGPACAIAAGAGTIYRNYFATVNGQTGQSTTSQIDCLADMGVALGNSKSRLWEMRNGYALASHSGLVEISNRLRAASESELDGLRELLRIGIQWSTQVTLNDCKHTVSQAYCSALPVNYSRHSSNLWTEFARLVLEASYEATICTAILNSIRNGNNRLFLTLLGGGAFGNETDWIIGGIQRALNLYKYADLDVAIVSYGSSKQYVQQLVNQY
;
A
#
# COMPACT_ATOMS: atom_id res chain seq x y z
N MET A 1 14.65 1.15 -24.23
CA MET A 1 14.18 2.23 -23.35
C MET A 1 13.54 1.58 -22.15
N THR A 2 13.87 2.05 -20.95
CA THR A 2 13.22 1.59 -19.71
C THR A 2 11.77 2.07 -19.67
N TRP A 3 10.96 1.49 -18.78
CA TRP A 3 9.61 2.00 -18.50
C TRP A 3 9.63 3.50 -18.14
N PHE A 4 10.55 3.90 -17.25
CA PHE A 4 10.68 5.29 -16.82
C PHE A 4 10.99 6.20 -18.01
N GLU A 5 11.96 5.84 -18.85
CA GLU A 5 12.35 6.62 -20.03
C GLU A 5 11.21 6.72 -21.05
N THR A 6 10.43 5.66 -21.22
CA THR A 6 9.24 5.68 -22.09
C THR A 6 8.17 6.64 -21.57
N LEU A 7 8.03 6.72 -20.24
CA LEU A 7 7.07 7.59 -19.58
C LEU A 7 7.50 9.06 -19.58
N THR A 8 8.76 9.34 -19.28
CA THR A 8 9.26 10.70 -19.02
C THR A 8 10.09 11.28 -20.17
N GLY A 9 10.60 10.45 -21.08
CA GLY A 9 11.43 10.87 -22.20
C GLY A 9 12.92 11.00 -21.89
N PHE A 10 13.36 10.63 -20.69
CA PHE A 10 14.78 10.63 -20.31
C PHE A 10 15.11 9.43 -19.39
N PRO A 11 16.35 8.91 -19.43
CA PRO A 11 16.77 7.85 -18.52
C PRO A 11 16.83 8.35 -17.08
N GLU A 12 16.42 7.52 -16.12
CA GLU A 12 16.48 7.84 -14.69
C GLU A 12 17.92 7.71 -14.16
N GLU A 13 18.51 8.81 -13.70
CA GLU A 13 19.89 8.83 -13.19
C GLU A 13 20.00 9.27 -11.73
N SER A 14 19.28 10.33 -11.33
CA SER A 14 19.36 10.89 -9.97
C SER A 14 18.15 11.74 -9.63
N PRO A 15 17.84 11.96 -8.33
CA PRO A 15 16.79 12.89 -7.92
C PRO A 15 16.96 14.30 -8.51
N GLN A 16 18.18 14.81 -8.59
CA GLN A 16 18.48 16.14 -9.13
C GLN A 16 18.10 16.23 -10.62
N GLN A 17 18.43 15.20 -11.41
CA GLN A 17 18.06 15.13 -12.81
C GLN A 17 16.52 15.07 -12.97
N VAL A 18 15.84 14.27 -12.14
CA VAL A 18 14.37 14.18 -12.15
C VAL A 18 13.74 15.54 -11.82
N TRP A 19 14.22 16.26 -10.81
CA TRP A 19 13.71 17.59 -10.45
C TRP A 19 13.98 18.67 -11.51
N GLN A 20 15.07 18.55 -12.28
CA GLN A 20 15.35 19.46 -13.39
C GLN A 20 14.42 19.22 -14.59
N ASN A 21 14.05 17.97 -14.84
CA ASN A 21 13.29 17.57 -16.02
C ASN A 21 11.79 17.42 -15.78
N ILE A 22 11.32 17.40 -14.53
CA ILE A 22 9.92 17.22 -14.17
C ILE A 22 9.47 18.30 -13.18
N THR A 23 8.33 18.92 -13.46
CA THR A 23 7.63 19.80 -12.50
C THR A 23 6.32 19.18 -12.05
N VAL A 24 5.92 19.52 -10.83
CA VAL A 24 4.62 19.16 -10.25
C VAL A 24 3.88 20.43 -9.88
N ASP A 25 2.66 20.58 -10.40
CA ASP A 25 1.73 21.65 -10.06
C ASP A 25 0.42 21.02 -9.58
N GLY A 26 0.15 21.13 -8.28
CA GLY A 26 -0.96 20.46 -7.62
C GLY A 26 -0.93 18.94 -7.84
N LYS A 27 -1.84 18.44 -8.67
CA LYS A 27 -2.03 17.00 -8.97
C LYS A 27 -1.47 16.58 -10.32
N VAL A 28 -0.77 17.48 -10.99
CA VAL A 28 -0.29 17.31 -12.36
C VAL A 28 1.23 17.28 -12.36
N LEU A 29 1.77 16.28 -13.03
CA LEU A 29 3.20 16.09 -13.28
C LEU A 29 3.46 16.35 -14.77
N LYS A 30 4.44 17.20 -15.07
CA LYS A 30 4.85 17.51 -16.45
C LYS A 30 6.32 17.15 -16.65
N SER A 31 6.61 16.32 -17.66
CA SER A 31 7.97 16.16 -18.15
C SER A 31 8.30 17.24 -19.18
N HIS A 32 9.43 17.91 -18.99
CA HIS A 32 9.93 18.95 -19.89
C HIS A 32 10.67 18.37 -21.10
N VAL A 33 11.05 17.09 -21.07
CA VAL A 33 11.84 16.46 -22.14
C VAL A 33 10.95 15.99 -23.29
N ASN A 34 9.85 15.30 -22.98
CA ASN A 34 8.89 14.82 -24.00
C ASN A 34 7.55 15.60 -24.00
N GLY A 35 7.39 16.58 -23.10
CA GLY A 35 6.18 17.40 -23.00
C GLY A 35 4.94 16.69 -22.44
N LYS A 36 5.05 15.41 -22.01
CA LYS A 36 3.91 14.68 -21.45
C LYS A 36 3.45 15.32 -20.14
N VAL A 37 2.13 15.45 -20.03
CA VAL A 37 1.42 15.92 -18.85
C VAL A 37 0.57 14.77 -18.34
N MET A 38 0.74 14.42 -17.07
CA MET A 38 0.13 13.26 -16.45
C MET A 38 -0.44 13.63 -15.08
N VAL A 39 -1.53 12.98 -14.68
CA VAL A 39 -2.11 13.21 -13.35
C VAL A 39 -1.42 12.31 -12.34
N CYS A 40 -0.59 12.88 -11.46
CA CYS A 40 -0.01 12.12 -10.34
C CYS A 40 -1.04 11.89 -9.23
N GLY A 41 -2.06 12.75 -9.12
CA GLY A 41 -3.10 12.64 -8.10
C GLY A 41 -2.69 13.31 -6.79
N GLN A 42 -3.29 12.89 -5.68
CA GLN A 42 -2.99 13.44 -4.34
C GLN A 42 -2.58 12.33 -3.38
N LEU A 43 -1.43 12.51 -2.72
CA LEU A 43 -0.95 11.60 -1.68
C LEU A 43 -1.45 12.05 -0.31
N GLU A 44 -1.96 11.11 0.49
CA GLU A 44 -2.20 11.27 1.93
C GLU A 44 -1.66 10.06 2.68
N THR A 45 -1.34 10.23 3.97
CA THR A 45 -0.88 9.15 4.87
C THR A 45 -1.73 9.01 6.13
N PRO A 46 -3.06 8.79 6.00
CA PRO A 46 -3.92 8.77 7.16
C PRO A 46 -3.68 7.54 8.04
N SER A 47 -3.95 7.69 9.33
CA SER A 47 -4.07 6.56 10.25
C SER A 47 -5.40 5.83 10.05
N LEU A 48 -5.49 4.58 10.53
CA LEU A 48 -6.75 3.86 10.57
C LEU A 48 -7.80 4.62 11.40
N ALA A 49 -7.41 5.26 12.51
CA ALA A 49 -8.32 6.09 13.30
C ALA A 49 -8.95 7.22 12.46
N GLU A 50 -8.14 7.97 11.72
CA GLU A 50 -8.61 9.04 10.85
C GLU A 50 -9.54 8.52 9.75
N LEU A 51 -9.25 7.35 9.18
CA LEU A 51 -10.10 6.72 8.18
C LEU A 51 -11.45 6.28 8.75
N ARG A 52 -11.46 5.66 9.94
CA ARG A 52 -12.69 5.29 10.66
C ARG A 52 -13.57 6.50 10.92
N GLU A 53 -12.98 7.59 11.42
CA GLU A 53 -13.70 8.84 11.68
C GLU A 53 -14.33 9.40 10.41
N ARG A 54 -13.56 9.47 9.30
CA ARG A 54 -14.06 9.94 8.00
C ARG A 54 -15.21 9.08 7.48
N VAL A 55 -15.13 7.75 7.62
CA VAL A 55 -16.22 6.83 7.21
C VAL A 55 -17.45 6.99 8.09
N HIS A 56 -17.29 7.13 9.41
CA HIS A 56 -18.41 7.37 10.30
C HIS A 56 -19.11 8.70 9.99
N ALA A 57 -18.34 9.76 9.73
CA ALA A 57 -18.85 11.09 9.40
C ALA A 57 -19.51 11.16 8.02
N SER A 58 -19.18 10.26 7.09
CA SER A 58 -19.71 10.31 5.72
C SER A 58 -21.13 9.80 5.59
N GLY A 59 -21.63 9.02 6.57
CA GLY A 59 -22.95 8.39 6.49
C GLY A 59 -23.09 7.46 5.28
N TYR A 60 -22.02 6.71 4.97
CA TYR A 60 -21.91 5.88 3.77
C TYR A 60 -23.14 5.00 3.52
N GLU A 61 -23.40 4.73 2.23
CA GLU A 61 -24.58 3.99 1.81
C GLU A 61 -24.62 2.58 2.42
N VAL A 62 -25.78 2.26 3.01
CA VAL A 62 -26.06 0.93 3.54
C VAL A 62 -26.37 0.01 2.36
N GLY A 63 -25.55 -1.01 2.17
CA GLY A 63 -25.71 -2.04 1.16
C GLY A 63 -25.23 -3.39 1.68
N LYS A 64 -24.64 -4.19 0.79
CA LYS A 64 -24.00 -5.45 1.16
C LYS A 64 -22.70 -5.59 0.38
N ILE A 65 -21.64 -5.96 1.09
CA ILE A 65 -20.36 -6.28 0.44
C ILE A 65 -20.51 -7.55 -0.42
N SER A 66 -20.04 -7.50 -1.66
CA SER A 66 -19.86 -8.69 -2.49
C SER A 66 -18.39 -9.02 -2.61
N VAL A 67 -18.04 -10.29 -2.51
CA VAL A 67 -16.64 -10.74 -2.55
C VAL A 67 -16.48 -11.78 -3.64
N ARG A 68 -15.44 -11.64 -4.46
CA ARG A 68 -15.09 -12.60 -5.51
C ARG A 68 -13.58 -12.73 -5.64
N GLU A 69 -13.13 -13.85 -6.18
CA GLU A 69 -11.75 -13.98 -6.67
C GLU A 69 -11.69 -13.54 -8.13
N ILE A 70 -10.59 -12.90 -8.51
CA ILE A 70 -10.23 -12.71 -9.91
C ILE A 70 -8.80 -13.20 -10.15
N VAL A 71 -8.62 -14.09 -11.11
CA VAL A 71 -7.28 -14.52 -11.56
C VAL A 71 -6.86 -13.64 -12.72
N ALA A 72 -5.96 -12.70 -12.48
CA ALA A 72 -5.59 -11.70 -13.49
C ALA A 72 -4.19 -11.12 -13.28
N ASN A 73 -3.65 -10.52 -14.34
CA ASN A 73 -2.55 -9.56 -14.23
C ASN A 73 -3.12 -8.23 -13.74
N VAL A 74 -2.60 -7.70 -12.65
CA VAL A 74 -3.09 -6.47 -12.03
C VAL A 74 -2.93 -5.24 -12.93
N GLN A 75 -1.94 -5.22 -13.83
CA GLN A 75 -1.80 -4.14 -14.83
C GLN A 75 -2.94 -4.15 -15.84
N HIS A 76 -3.42 -5.33 -16.27
CA HIS A 76 -4.59 -5.42 -17.15
C HIS A 76 -5.85 -4.90 -16.45
N LEU A 77 -5.96 -5.10 -15.12
CA LEU A 77 -7.06 -4.56 -14.33
C LEU A 77 -7.00 -3.02 -14.25
N HIS A 78 -5.81 -2.44 -14.13
CA HIS A 78 -5.62 -0.98 -14.16
C HIS A 78 -5.94 -0.41 -15.55
N ILE A 79 -5.46 -1.03 -16.63
CA ILE A 79 -5.66 -0.58 -18.02
C ILE A 79 -7.13 -0.65 -18.43
N ASN A 80 -7.91 -1.56 -17.86
CA ASN A 80 -9.33 -1.69 -18.18
C ASN A 80 -10.11 -0.45 -17.72
N GLU A 81 -10.54 0.38 -18.66
CA GLU A 81 -11.29 1.62 -18.44
C GLU A 81 -12.62 1.40 -17.68
N SER A 82 -13.20 0.19 -17.71
CA SER A 82 -14.38 -0.10 -16.87
C SER A 82 -14.06 -0.06 -15.36
N ASN A 83 -12.78 -0.06 -14.97
CA ASN A 83 -12.31 0.12 -13.60
C ASN A 83 -11.86 1.57 -13.33
N ALA A 84 -12.22 2.54 -14.19
CA ALA A 84 -12.00 3.95 -13.91
C ALA A 84 -12.53 4.32 -12.53
N ASP A 85 -11.70 5.02 -11.76
CA ASP A 85 -11.92 5.47 -10.39
C ASP A 85 -12.10 4.36 -9.34
N ALA A 86 -11.82 3.09 -9.66
CA ALA A 86 -11.77 2.02 -8.68
C ALA A 86 -10.57 2.18 -7.73
N LEU A 87 -10.63 1.52 -6.56
CA LEU A 87 -9.53 1.44 -5.61
C LEU A 87 -8.73 0.14 -5.77
N PHE A 88 -7.41 0.26 -5.83
CA PHE A 88 -6.49 -0.88 -5.83
C PHE A 88 -5.64 -0.89 -4.56
N GLN A 89 -5.67 -1.99 -3.80
CA GLN A 89 -4.70 -2.23 -2.75
C GLN A 89 -3.36 -2.60 -3.38
N VAL A 90 -2.31 -1.91 -2.98
CA VAL A 90 -0.95 -2.13 -3.47
C VAL A 90 -0.07 -2.64 -2.34
N ALA A 91 0.58 -3.78 -2.57
CA ALA A 91 1.60 -4.30 -1.66
C ALA A 91 2.84 -3.42 -1.75
N SER A 92 3.14 -2.71 -0.67
CA SER A 92 4.18 -1.69 -0.58
C SER A 92 5.01 -1.90 0.69
N GLN A 93 6.10 -1.14 0.81
CA GLN A 93 6.83 -0.95 2.07
C GLN A 93 6.21 0.18 2.91
N PHE A 94 6.62 0.29 4.18
CA PHE A 94 6.12 1.33 5.11
C PHE A 94 6.48 2.76 4.70
N ASN A 95 7.42 2.94 3.77
CA ASN A 95 7.76 4.23 3.16
C ASN A 95 7.03 4.50 1.84
N LEU A 96 6.04 3.68 1.50
CA LEU A 96 5.26 3.81 0.27
C LEU A 96 6.13 3.69 -0.99
N LEU A 97 7.11 2.78 -0.98
CA LEU A 97 7.91 2.42 -2.14
C LEU A 97 7.87 0.89 -2.32
N GLU A 98 8.38 0.43 -3.46
CA GLU A 98 8.43 -0.98 -3.86
C GLU A 98 9.86 -1.41 -4.21
N MET A 99 10.83 -1.01 -3.39
CA MET A 99 12.26 -1.32 -3.58
C MET A 99 12.55 -2.81 -3.35
N VAL A 100 13.30 -3.46 -4.23
CA VAL A 100 13.52 -4.93 -4.20
C VAL A 100 14.23 -5.47 -2.94
N SER A 101 14.87 -4.60 -2.15
CA SER A 101 15.64 -4.98 -0.97
C SER A 101 15.75 -3.82 0.02
N PRO A 102 15.90 -4.10 1.34
CA PRO A 102 16.15 -3.07 2.35
C PRO A 102 17.47 -2.31 2.16
N ASN A 103 18.34 -2.73 1.24
CA ASN A 103 19.60 -2.03 0.92
C ASN A 103 19.47 -1.07 -0.27
N VAL A 104 18.30 -1.01 -0.90
CA VAL A 104 18.03 -0.12 -2.04
C VAL A 104 17.32 1.12 -1.51
N THR A 105 17.95 2.28 -1.70
CA THR A 105 17.47 3.56 -1.18
C THR A 105 16.57 4.27 -2.19
N PRO A 106 15.75 5.25 -1.76
CA PRO A 106 14.91 6.08 -2.66
C PRO A 106 15.67 6.67 -3.87
N GLU A 107 16.93 7.06 -3.68
CA GLU A 107 17.76 7.69 -4.71
C GLU A 107 18.16 6.72 -5.83
N ARG A 108 17.99 5.40 -5.63
CA ARG A 108 18.19 4.40 -6.68
C ARG A 108 17.09 4.41 -7.74
N GLY A 109 16.02 5.18 -7.50
CA GLY A 109 14.96 5.44 -8.45
C GLY A 109 13.87 4.37 -8.49
N VAL A 110 12.80 4.70 -9.20
CA VAL A 110 11.61 3.85 -9.36
C VAL A 110 11.61 3.10 -10.69
N GLY A 111 12.48 3.46 -11.62
CA GLY A 111 12.66 2.76 -12.90
C GLY A 111 13.06 1.30 -12.71
N ILE A 112 13.76 0.97 -11.63
CA ILE A 112 14.16 -0.41 -11.31
C ILE A 112 12.97 -1.35 -11.06
N TYR A 113 11.77 -0.83 -10.81
CA TYR A 113 10.56 -1.61 -10.54
C TYR A 113 10.20 -2.52 -11.71
N GLU A 114 10.60 -2.17 -12.95
CA GLU A 114 10.35 -3.01 -14.13
C GLU A 114 11.04 -4.38 -14.07
N ASN A 115 12.05 -4.52 -13.21
CA ASN A 115 12.81 -5.76 -13.03
C ASN A 115 12.25 -6.64 -11.90
N ASP A 116 11.20 -6.19 -11.20
CA ASP A 116 10.55 -6.93 -10.13
C ASP A 116 9.16 -7.41 -10.59
N PRO A 117 8.95 -8.73 -10.75
CA PRO A 117 7.70 -9.28 -11.24
C PRO A 117 6.59 -9.37 -10.17
N THR A 118 6.80 -8.83 -8.97
CA THR A 118 5.78 -8.85 -7.91
C THR A 118 4.65 -7.83 -8.15
N GLN A 119 3.50 -8.03 -7.49
CA GLN A 119 2.32 -7.21 -7.74
C GLN A 119 2.48 -5.74 -7.33
N GLY A 120 3.29 -5.44 -6.30
CA GLY A 120 3.54 -4.07 -5.85
C GLY A 120 4.12 -3.18 -6.96
N PRO A 121 5.33 -3.51 -7.46
CA PRO A 121 5.94 -2.89 -8.63
C PRO A 121 5.00 -2.83 -9.84
N ALA A 122 4.25 -3.91 -10.12
CA ALA A 122 3.31 -3.93 -11.23
C ALA A 122 2.21 -2.86 -11.12
N CYS A 123 1.62 -2.68 -9.92
CA CYS A 123 0.67 -1.60 -9.63
C CYS A 123 1.32 -0.22 -9.70
N ALA A 124 2.52 -0.06 -9.13
CA ALA A 124 3.26 1.20 -9.13
C ALA A 124 3.59 1.66 -10.56
N ILE A 125 3.98 0.73 -11.44
CA ILE A 125 4.22 0.96 -12.87
C ILE A 125 2.94 1.34 -13.60
N ALA A 126 1.80 0.76 -13.21
CA ALA A 126 0.50 1.04 -13.83
C ALA A 126 0.08 2.51 -13.66
N ALA A 127 0.45 3.12 -12.52
CA ALA A 127 0.17 4.50 -12.17
C ALA A 127 1.48 5.31 -12.00
N GLY A 128 2.25 5.39 -13.07
CA GLY A 128 3.63 5.86 -13.03
C GLY A 128 3.81 7.29 -12.53
N ALA A 129 2.89 8.20 -12.86
CA ALA A 129 2.96 9.58 -12.36
C ALA A 129 2.83 9.65 -10.83
N GLY A 130 1.93 8.85 -10.24
CA GLY A 130 1.82 8.71 -8.78
C GLY A 130 3.07 8.11 -8.16
N THR A 131 3.67 7.11 -8.81
CA THR A 131 4.93 6.48 -8.35
C THR A 131 6.12 7.44 -8.37
N ILE A 132 6.30 8.20 -9.45
CA ILE A 132 7.34 9.24 -9.53
C ILE A 132 7.12 10.29 -8.44
N TYR A 133 5.87 10.72 -8.23
CA TYR A 133 5.53 11.68 -7.17
C TYR A 133 5.93 11.17 -5.78
N ARG A 134 5.54 9.94 -5.42
CA ARG A 134 5.83 9.34 -4.09
C ARG A 134 7.33 9.29 -3.78
N ASN A 135 8.17 9.01 -4.77
CA ASN A 135 9.62 8.94 -4.55
C ASN A 135 10.28 10.33 -4.56
N TYR A 136 9.95 11.17 -5.55
CA TYR A 136 10.72 12.38 -5.82
C TYR A 136 10.09 13.67 -5.34
N PHE A 137 8.77 13.74 -5.15
CA PHE A 137 8.06 15.01 -4.93
C PHE A 137 7.20 15.05 -3.67
N ALA A 138 6.96 13.91 -3.02
CA ALA A 138 6.27 13.86 -1.73
C ALA A 138 7.01 14.72 -0.70
N THR A 139 6.27 15.52 0.08
CA THR A 139 6.87 16.30 1.17
C THR A 139 7.07 15.41 2.39
N VAL A 140 8.33 15.22 2.80
CA VAL A 140 8.71 14.37 3.92
C VAL A 140 9.58 15.18 4.88
N ASN A 141 9.09 15.38 6.11
CA ASN A 141 9.76 16.20 7.13
C ASN A 141 10.14 17.61 6.63
N GLY A 142 9.29 18.23 5.80
CA GLY A 142 9.52 19.54 5.20
C GLY A 142 10.50 19.56 4.02
N GLN A 143 11.00 18.39 3.59
CA GLN A 143 11.87 18.24 2.42
C GLN A 143 11.10 17.64 1.24
N THR A 144 11.51 17.96 0.03
CA THR A 144 10.94 17.39 -1.20
C THR A 144 11.60 16.05 -1.52
N GLY A 145 10.77 15.03 -1.73
CA GLY A 145 11.20 13.68 -2.10
C GLY A 145 11.67 12.85 -0.90
N GLN A 146 11.65 11.54 -1.09
CA GLN A 146 12.20 10.58 -0.15
C GLN A 146 13.70 10.41 -0.40
N SER A 147 14.45 10.23 0.67
CA SER A 147 15.89 10.02 0.64
C SER A 147 16.30 8.98 1.69
N THR A 148 17.56 8.57 1.69
CA THR A 148 18.11 7.66 2.71
C THR A 148 17.93 8.23 4.13
N THR A 149 17.87 9.55 4.29
CA THR A 149 17.80 10.22 5.60
C THR A 149 16.43 10.81 5.95
N SER A 150 15.48 10.82 5.00
CA SER A 150 14.12 11.33 5.23
C SER A 150 13.13 10.52 4.41
N GLN A 151 12.35 9.66 5.08
CA GLN A 151 11.36 8.78 4.45
C GLN A 151 10.03 8.87 5.18
N ILE A 152 8.97 8.55 4.45
CA ILE A 152 7.68 8.25 5.06
C ILE A 152 7.85 6.99 5.91
N ASP A 153 7.22 6.95 7.09
CA ASP A 153 7.16 5.75 7.92
C ASP A 153 5.74 5.57 8.45
N CYS A 154 4.98 4.71 7.77
CA CYS A 154 3.61 4.38 8.10
C CYS A 154 3.44 3.52 9.37
N LEU A 155 4.55 3.07 9.98
CA LEU A 155 4.56 2.30 11.23
C LEU A 155 5.01 3.16 12.43
N ALA A 156 5.40 4.42 12.21
CA ALA A 156 6.02 5.27 13.22
C ALA A 156 5.17 5.42 14.50
N ASP A 157 3.88 5.74 14.35
CA ASP A 157 2.98 5.99 15.49
C ASP A 157 2.77 4.72 16.33
N MET A 158 2.59 3.56 15.67
CA MET A 158 2.56 2.26 16.33
C MET A 158 3.91 1.94 17.00
N GLY A 159 5.03 2.32 16.39
CA GLY A 159 6.36 2.21 16.96
C GLY A 159 6.54 2.99 18.25
N VAL A 160 6.01 4.21 18.32
CA VAL A 160 5.98 4.99 19.57
C VAL A 160 5.18 4.25 20.63
N ALA A 161 3.96 3.78 20.31
CA ALA A 161 3.10 3.08 21.26
C ALA A 161 3.69 1.76 21.76
N LEU A 162 4.35 0.99 20.88
CA LEU A 162 5.06 -0.25 21.24
C LEU A 162 6.37 0.00 21.99
N GLY A 163 6.86 1.24 22.02
CA GLY A 163 8.09 1.62 22.69
C GLY A 163 9.35 1.30 21.89
N ASN A 164 9.29 1.37 20.56
CA ASN A 164 10.43 1.19 19.66
C ASN A 164 11.38 2.42 19.63
N SER A 165 11.54 3.11 20.77
CA SER A 165 12.46 4.25 20.86
C SER A 165 13.90 3.79 20.57
N LYS A 166 14.63 4.58 19.78
CA LYS A 166 16.01 4.28 19.34
C LYS A 166 16.14 2.91 18.64
N SER A 167 15.09 2.47 17.94
CA SER A 167 15.08 1.21 17.17
C SER A 167 15.35 -0.04 18.00
N ARG A 168 15.01 -0.03 19.30
CA ARG A 168 15.34 -1.15 20.21
C ARG A 168 14.56 -2.43 19.93
N LEU A 169 13.38 -2.34 19.31
CA LEU A 169 12.54 -3.48 18.94
C LEU A 169 12.81 -3.88 17.49
N TRP A 170 12.74 -2.90 16.58
CA TRP A 170 13.12 -3.04 15.17
C TRP A 170 13.81 -1.79 14.64
N GLU A 171 14.66 -1.99 13.63
CA GLU A 171 15.21 -0.93 12.79
C GLU A 171 14.33 -0.75 11.56
N MET A 172 13.86 0.47 11.29
CA MET A 172 13.24 0.80 10.00
C MET A 172 14.34 1.11 8.99
N ARG A 173 14.44 0.32 7.91
CA ARG A 173 15.45 0.52 6.86
C ARG A 173 14.83 0.46 5.47
N ASN A 174 14.76 1.61 4.79
CA ASN A 174 14.15 1.74 3.46
C ASN A 174 12.72 1.17 3.39
N GLY A 175 11.92 1.42 4.44
CA GLY A 175 10.53 0.94 4.55
C GLY A 175 10.38 -0.51 5.04
N TYR A 176 11.47 -1.19 5.39
CA TYR A 176 11.46 -2.52 5.99
C TYR A 176 11.61 -2.44 7.52
N ALA A 177 10.62 -2.94 8.27
CA ALA A 177 10.69 -3.08 9.72
C ALA A 177 11.51 -4.34 10.11
N LEU A 178 12.82 -4.17 10.29
CA LEU A 178 13.76 -5.25 10.59
C LEU A 178 13.85 -5.49 12.11
N ALA A 179 12.99 -6.38 12.61
CA ALA A 179 12.89 -6.67 14.03
C ALA A 179 14.02 -7.57 14.55
N SER A 180 14.48 -7.28 15.76
CA SER A 180 15.38 -8.15 16.52
C SER A 180 14.62 -9.31 17.17
N HIS A 181 15.31 -10.39 17.51
CA HIS A 181 14.71 -11.52 18.21
C HIS A 181 14.04 -11.09 19.53
N SER A 182 14.76 -10.34 20.37
CA SER A 182 14.23 -9.83 21.64
C SER A 182 13.06 -8.87 21.42
N GLY A 183 13.11 -8.05 20.37
CA GLY A 183 12.01 -7.17 19.99
C GLY A 183 10.74 -7.93 19.64
N LEU A 184 10.85 -9.00 18.83
CA LEU A 184 9.70 -9.84 18.47
C LEU A 184 9.09 -10.56 19.67
N VAL A 185 9.93 -11.08 20.57
CA VAL A 185 9.47 -11.73 21.81
C VAL A 185 8.72 -10.73 22.69
N GLU A 186 9.27 -9.53 22.86
CA GLU A 186 8.65 -8.49 23.68
C GLU A 186 7.32 -8.00 23.09
N ILE A 187 7.28 -7.71 21.79
CA ILE A 187 6.04 -7.33 21.09
C ILE A 187 5.01 -8.44 21.24
N SER A 188 5.37 -9.69 20.97
CA SER A 188 4.45 -10.83 21.07
C SER A 188 3.87 -10.98 22.48
N ASN A 189 4.71 -10.87 23.52
CA ASN A 189 4.25 -10.96 24.91
C ASN A 189 3.29 -9.82 25.26
N ARG A 190 3.60 -8.60 24.81
CA ARG A 190 2.72 -7.44 25.02
C ARG A 190 1.38 -7.60 24.32
N LEU A 191 1.37 -8.02 23.05
CA LEU A 191 0.15 -8.20 22.27
C LEU A 191 -0.73 -9.33 22.84
N ARG A 192 -0.14 -10.43 23.31
CA ARG A 192 -0.90 -11.51 23.96
C ARG A 192 -1.52 -11.14 25.29
N ALA A 193 -0.88 -10.22 26.02
CA ALA A 193 -1.38 -9.74 27.30
C ALA A 193 -2.42 -8.61 27.16
N ALA A 194 -2.52 -8.00 25.97
CA ALA A 194 -3.43 -6.91 25.69
C ALA A 194 -4.88 -7.39 25.56
N SER A 195 -5.81 -6.59 26.06
CA SER A 195 -7.24 -6.70 25.76
C SER A 195 -7.55 -6.32 24.31
N GLU A 196 -8.72 -6.71 23.79
CA GLU A 196 -9.12 -6.29 22.43
C GLU A 196 -9.21 -4.77 22.27
N SER A 197 -9.59 -4.02 23.33
CA SER A 197 -9.60 -2.55 23.26
C SER A 197 -8.20 -1.97 23.10
N GLU A 198 -7.19 -2.58 23.74
CA GLU A 198 -5.79 -2.16 23.60
C GLU A 198 -5.22 -2.57 22.25
N LEU A 199 -5.56 -3.75 21.75
CA LEU A 199 -5.19 -4.19 20.40
C LEU A 199 -5.81 -3.28 19.34
N ASP A 200 -7.10 -2.93 19.48
CA ASP A 200 -7.78 -2.03 18.57
C ASP A 200 -7.18 -0.62 18.58
N GLY A 201 -6.83 -0.10 19.77
CA GLY A 201 -6.07 1.14 19.89
C GLY A 201 -4.70 1.10 19.20
N LEU A 202 -4.03 -0.06 19.14
CA LEU A 202 -2.81 -0.21 18.34
C LEU A 202 -3.09 -0.27 16.84
N ARG A 203 -4.16 -0.95 16.40
CA ARG A 203 -4.58 -1.00 14.98
C ARG A 203 -4.84 0.41 14.46
N GLU A 204 -5.50 1.24 15.26
CA GLU A 204 -5.84 2.63 14.96
C GLU A 204 -4.63 3.51 14.61
N LEU A 205 -3.45 3.18 15.13
CA LEU A 205 -2.20 3.92 14.89
C LEU A 205 -1.52 3.56 13.57
N LEU A 206 -1.90 2.45 12.92
CA LEU A 206 -1.29 2.11 11.64
C LEU A 206 -1.70 3.14 10.59
N ARG A 207 -0.72 3.63 9.83
CA ARG A 207 -0.98 4.49 8.67
C ARG A 207 -0.86 3.68 7.38
N ILE A 208 -1.52 4.15 6.33
CA ILE A 208 -1.32 3.67 4.96
C ILE A 208 -1.08 4.85 4.03
N GLY A 209 -0.50 4.63 2.86
CA GLY A 209 -0.45 5.64 1.82
C GLY A 209 -1.67 5.56 0.92
N ILE A 210 -2.27 6.69 0.57
CA ILE A 210 -3.35 6.73 -0.43
C ILE A 210 -2.97 7.71 -1.52
N GLN A 211 -2.84 7.20 -2.75
CA GLN A 211 -2.69 8.03 -3.94
C GLN A 211 -4.06 8.13 -4.64
N TRP A 212 -4.76 9.24 -4.39
CA TRP A 212 -6.09 9.51 -4.93
C TRP A 212 -6.03 9.92 -6.40
N SER A 213 -6.89 9.32 -7.23
CA SER A 213 -7.15 9.72 -8.62
C SER A 213 -5.87 9.94 -9.44
N THR A 214 -4.98 8.95 -9.40
CA THR A 214 -3.75 8.94 -10.20
C THR A 214 -4.03 8.33 -11.57
N GLN A 215 -3.43 8.88 -12.62
CA GLN A 215 -3.66 8.41 -13.99
C GLN A 215 -3.03 7.02 -14.19
N VAL A 216 -3.77 6.15 -14.89
CA VAL A 216 -3.19 4.93 -15.44
C VAL A 216 -2.31 5.30 -16.64
N THR A 217 -1.00 5.09 -16.53
CA THR A 217 -0.02 5.59 -17.51
C THR A 217 0.43 4.53 -18.52
N LEU A 218 -0.12 3.32 -18.44
CA LEU A 218 0.12 2.25 -19.40
C LEU A 218 -0.83 2.38 -20.59
N ASN A 219 -0.38 1.92 -21.77
CA ASN A 219 -1.16 1.86 -23.01
C ASN A 219 -1.91 3.17 -23.35
N ASP A 220 -1.27 4.31 -23.08
CA ASP A 220 -1.82 5.66 -23.31
C ASP A 220 -3.19 5.95 -22.64
N CYS A 221 -3.55 5.18 -21.62
CA CYS A 221 -4.77 5.35 -20.84
C CYS A 221 -4.89 6.78 -20.27
N LYS A 222 -6.14 7.24 -20.13
CA LYS A 222 -6.47 8.59 -19.65
C LYS A 222 -7.30 8.59 -18.37
N HIS A 223 -7.96 7.47 -18.05
CA HIS A 223 -8.72 7.35 -16.82
C HIS A 223 -7.80 7.31 -15.59
N THR A 224 -8.40 7.61 -14.45
CA THR A 224 -7.75 7.58 -13.14
C THR A 224 -8.17 6.34 -12.36
N VAL A 225 -7.35 5.97 -11.39
CA VAL A 225 -7.67 5.03 -10.32
C VAL A 225 -7.14 5.58 -9.01
N SER A 226 -7.58 5.04 -7.88
CA SER A 226 -6.95 5.30 -6.58
C SER A 226 -6.13 4.08 -6.16
N GLN A 227 -5.02 4.30 -5.45
CA GLN A 227 -4.18 3.23 -4.91
C GLN A 227 -3.98 3.39 -3.40
N ALA A 228 -4.26 2.33 -2.65
CA ALA A 228 -4.00 2.22 -1.21
C ALA A 228 -2.74 1.38 -0.99
N TYR A 229 -1.63 2.04 -0.69
CA TYR A 229 -0.33 1.46 -0.43
C TYR A 229 -0.24 1.01 1.03
N CYS A 230 -0.29 -0.31 1.21
CA CYS A 230 -0.25 -0.95 2.52
C CYS A 230 1.01 -1.81 2.63
N SER A 231 1.57 -1.93 3.83
CA SER A 231 2.72 -2.80 4.08
C SER A 231 2.34 -3.92 5.03
N ALA A 232 2.81 -5.14 4.74
CA ALA A 232 2.91 -6.20 5.74
C ALA A 232 4.27 -6.13 6.44
N LEU A 233 4.52 -7.00 7.41
CA LEU A 233 5.84 -7.14 8.01
C LEU A 233 6.77 -7.99 7.13
N PRO A 234 8.07 -7.67 7.03
CA PRO A 234 9.00 -8.35 6.14
C PRO A 234 9.59 -9.62 6.76
N VAL A 235 8.74 -10.61 7.06
CA VAL A 235 9.10 -11.87 7.76
C VAL A 235 10.28 -12.59 7.10
N ASN A 236 10.27 -12.75 5.78
CA ASN A 236 11.34 -13.41 5.00
C ASN A 236 12.65 -12.62 4.93
N TYR A 237 12.66 -11.35 5.33
CA TYR A 237 13.87 -10.52 5.41
C TYR A 237 14.53 -10.61 6.79
N SER A 238 14.07 -11.55 7.62
CA SER A 238 14.63 -11.87 8.92
C SER A 238 15.16 -13.31 8.95
N ARG A 239 16.10 -13.57 9.87
CA ARG A 239 16.57 -14.93 10.18
C ARG A 239 15.73 -15.62 11.25
N HIS A 240 14.69 -14.95 11.75
CA HIS A 240 13.85 -15.42 12.85
C HIS A 240 12.67 -16.24 12.32
N SER A 241 12.23 -17.24 13.10
CA SER A 241 11.07 -18.07 12.75
C SER A 241 9.80 -17.22 12.59
N SER A 242 8.96 -17.54 11.61
CA SER A 242 7.67 -16.87 11.37
C SER A 242 6.77 -16.87 12.62
N ASN A 243 6.85 -17.90 13.47
CA ASN A 243 6.09 -17.98 14.73
C ASN A 243 6.36 -16.81 15.70
N LEU A 244 7.53 -16.16 15.62
CA LEU A 244 7.84 -14.98 16.44
C LEU A 244 7.18 -13.71 15.91
N TRP A 245 6.73 -13.71 14.67
CA TRP A 245 6.08 -12.57 14.01
C TRP A 245 4.56 -12.59 14.15
N THR A 246 3.96 -13.75 14.45
CA THR A 246 2.52 -14.00 14.33
C THR A 246 1.64 -12.89 14.87
N GLU A 247 1.84 -12.47 16.12
CA GLU A 247 0.97 -11.46 16.76
C GLU A 247 1.11 -10.10 16.08
N PHE A 248 2.35 -9.70 15.78
CA PHE A 248 2.63 -8.41 15.17
C PHE A 248 2.16 -8.35 13.72
N ALA A 249 2.39 -9.43 12.96
CA ALA A 249 1.96 -9.55 11.57
C ALA A 249 0.44 -9.52 11.45
N ARG A 250 -0.28 -10.26 12.31
CA ARG A 250 -1.74 -10.23 12.34
C ARG A 250 -2.27 -8.83 12.64
N LEU A 251 -1.74 -8.15 13.67
CA LEU A 251 -2.15 -6.79 14.01
C LEU A 251 -1.98 -5.81 12.83
N VAL A 252 -0.83 -5.84 12.16
CA VAL A 252 -0.53 -4.98 11.00
C VAL A 252 -1.42 -5.32 9.80
N LEU A 253 -1.65 -6.61 9.52
CA LEU A 253 -2.51 -7.05 8.42
C LEU A 253 -3.97 -6.67 8.67
N GLU A 254 -4.48 -6.89 9.88
CA GLU A 254 -5.84 -6.51 10.29
C GLU A 254 -6.07 -5.02 10.08
N ALA A 255 -5.17 -4.17 10.57
CA ALA A 255 -5.27 -2.73 10.40
C ALA A 255 -5.11 -2.29 8.94
N SER A 256 -4.21 -2.92 8.16
CA SER A 256 -4.01 -2.60 6.74
C SER A 256 -5.25 -2.89 5.90
N TYR A 257 -5.88 -4.05 6.09
CA TYR A 257 -7.09 -4.41 5.37
C TYR A 257 -8.27 -3.55 5.78
N GLU A 258 -8.40 -3.23 7.07
CA GLU A 258 -9.44 -2.33 7.54
C GLU A 258 -9.29 -0.92 6.95
N ALA A 259 -8.07 -0.37 6.96
CA ALA A 259 -7.77 0.93 6.36
C ALA A 259 -8.06 0.94 4.85
N THR A 260 -7.78 -0.16 4.17
CA THR A 260 -8.10 -0.32 2.73
C THR A 260 -9.61 -0.30 2.49
N ILE A 261 -10.40 -1.01 3.30
CA ILE A 261 -11.87 -1.04 3.19
C ILE A 261 -12.46 0.35 3.50
N CYS A 262 -11.98 1.03 4.54
CA CYS A 262 -12.38 2.41 4.82
C CYS A 262 -12.08 3.34 3.63
N THR A 263 -10.90 3.18 3.04
CA THR A 263 -10.50 3.94 1.85
C THR A 263 -11.40 3.63 0.66
N ALA A 264 -11.84 2.38 0.47
CA ALA A 264 -12.78 2.00 -0.60
C ALA A 264 -14.15 2.65 -0.42
N ILE A 265 -14.65 2.70 0.81
CA ILE A 265 -15.91 3.40 1.13
C ILE A 265 -15.78 4.89 0.77
N LEU A 266 -14.70 5.54 1.21
CA LEU A 266 -14.45 6.96 0.92
C LEU A 266 -14.24 7.21 -0.59
N ASN A 267 -13.58 6.28 -1.29
CA ASN A 267 -13.40 6.33 -2.73
C ASN A 267 -14.74 6.24 -3.47
N SER A 268 -15.62 5.33 -3.04
CA SER A 268 -16.96 5.15 -3.61
C SER A 268 -17.78 6.42 -3.47
N ILE A 269 -17.77 7.05 -2.30
CA ILE A 269 -18.48 8.32 -2.06
C ILE A 269 -17.92 9.45 -2.93
N ARG A 270 -16.60 9.50 -3.10
CA ARG A 270 -15.93 10.57 -3.85
C ARG A 270 -16.15 10.47 -5.36
N ASN A 271 -16.11 9.25 -5.90
CA ASN A 271 -16.01 9.02 -7.34
C ASN A 271 -17.19 8.21 -7.93
N GLY A 272 -18.10 7.70 -7.10
CA GLY A 272 -19.21 6.85 -7.51
C GLY A 272 -18.81 5.42 -7.93
N ASN A 273 -17.58 4.99 -7.64
CA ASN A 273 -17.11 3.63 -7.94
C ASN A 273 -16.80 2.85 -6.66
N ASN A 274 -17.59 1.81 -6.43
CA ASN A 274 -17.53 0.94 -5.26
C ASN A 274 -16.61 -0.29 -5.41
N ARG A 275 -15.87 -0.40 -6.53
CA ARG A 275 -14.96 -1.53 -6.75
C ARG A 275 -13.66 -1.39 -5.97
N LEU A 276 -13.30 -2.46 -5.30
CA LEU A 276 -12.05 -2.62 -4.57
C LEU A 276 -11.31 -3.87 -5.06
N PHE A 277 -10.06 -3.70 -5.49
CA PHE A 277 -9.16 -4.81 -5.79
C PHE A 277 -8.21 -5.03 -4.61
N LEU A 278 -8.36 -6.16 -3.91
CA LEU A 278 -7.47 -6.57 -2.82
C LEU A 278 -6.32 -7.43 -3.33
N THR A 279 -5.17 -7.30 -2.69
CA THR A 279 -4.03 -8.19 -2.88
C THR A 279 -3.83 -9.04 -1.62
N LEU A 280 -3.12 -10.17 -1.74
CA LEU A 280 -2.72 -10.98 -0.59
C LEU A 280 -1.45 -10.38 0.02
N LEU A 281 -1.66 -9.37 0.87
CA LEU A 281 -0.63 -8.49 1.36
C LEU A 281 0.44 -9.26 2.13
N GLY A 282 1.68 -9.15 1.68
CA GLY A 282 2.81 -9.83 2.31
C GLY A 282 2.94 -11.33 2.03
N GLY A 283 2.02 -11.96 1.30
CA GLY A 283 2.06 -13.41 1.01
C GLY A 283 3.08 -13.83 -0.05
N GLY A 284 3.78 -12.87 -0.66
CA GLY A 284 4.87 -13.09 -1.61
C GLY A 284 6.24 -12.90 -0.95
N ALA A 285 7.02 -11.92 -1.43
CA ALA A 285 8.38 -11.65 -0.98
C ALA A 285 8.51 -11.50 0.55
N PHE A 286 7.53 -10.86 1.20
CA PHE A 286 7.56 -10.62 2.65
C PHE A 286 7.29 -11.87 3.51
N GLY A 287 6.70 -12.93 2.96
CA GLY A 287 6.56 -14.22 3.67
C GLY A 287 5.58 -14.25 4.84
N ASN A 288 4.49 -13.49 4.78
CA ASN A 288 3.43 -13.59 5.79
C ASN A 288 2.62 -14.87 5.56
N GLU A 289 2.28 -15.55 6.65
CA GLU A 289 1.51 -16.79 6.58
C GLU A 289 0.10 -16.54 6.03
N THR A 290 -0.42 -17.51 5.26
CA THR A 290 -1.70 -17.36 4.56
C THR A 290 -2.87 -17.16 5.53
N ASP A 291 -2.86 -17.83 6.68
CA ASP A 291 -3.92 -17.69 7.69
C ASP A 291 -3.98 -16.29 8.29
N TRP A 292 -2.84 -15.60 8.43
CA TRP A 292 -2.80 -14.23 8.94
C TRP A 292 -3.41 -13.24 7.96
N ILE A 293 -3.09 -13.42 6.67
CA ILE A 293 -3.61 -12.59 5.57
C ILE A 293 -5.12 -12.76 5.47
N ILE A 294 -5.60 -14.01 5.40
CA ILE A 294 -7.03 -14.32 5.27
C ILE A 294 -7.79 -13.87 6.51
N GLY A 295 -7.24 -14.04 7.72
CA GLY A 295 -7.83 -13.53 8.95
C GLY A 295 -7.99 -12.00 8.93
N GLY A 296 -6.98 -11.26 8.46
CA GLY A 296 -7.05 -9.80 8.32
C GLY A 296 -8.12 -9.35 7.33
N ILE A 297 -8.20 -9.98 6.15
CA ILE A 297 -9.26 -9.70 5.17
C ILE A 297 -10.63 -9.98 5.77
N GLN A 298 -10.82 -11.17 6.35
CA GLN A 298 -12.10 -11.60 6.90
C GLN A 298 -12.58 -10.68 8.02
N ARG A 299 -11.69 -10.23 8.91
CA ARG A 299 -12.01 -9.25 9.96
C ARG A 299 -12.52 -7.95 9.34
N ALA A 300 -11.78 -7.38 8.39
CA ALA A 300 -12.13 -6.12 7.75
C ALA A 300 -13.47 -6.19 6.99
N LEU A 301 -13.70 -7.26 6.21
CA LEU A 301 -14.96 -7.49 5.51
C LEU A 301 -16.15 -7.59 6.47
N ASN A 302 -15.97 -8.27 7.61
CA ASN A 302 -17.03 -8.42 8.62
C ASN A 302 -17.40 -7.10 9.31
N LEU A 303 -16.41 -6.25 9.60
CA LEU A 303 -16.64 -4.92 10.20
C LEU A 303 -17.50 -4.03 9.31
N TYR A 304 -17.31 -4.11 8.00
CA TYR A 304 -17.98 -3.28 7.00
C TYR A 304 -18.91 -4.07 6.08
N LYS A 305 -19.49 -5.19 6.56
CA LYS A 305 -20.33 -6.08 5.75
C LYS A 305 -21.57 -5.42 5.14
N TYR A 306 -21.97 -4.27 5.69
CA TYR A 306 -23.09 -3.46 5.22
C TYR A 306 -22.68 -2.26 4.36
N ALA A 307 -21.41 -2.14 3.98
CA ALA A 307 -20.99 -1.18 2.97
C ALA A 307 -21.29 -1.75 1.58
N ASP A 308 -21.81 -0.91 0.68
CA ASP A 308 -21.96 -1.26 -0.73
C ASP A 308 -20.59 -1.24 -1.42
N LEU A 309 -19.91 -2.39 -1.47
CA LEU A 309 -18.59 -2.56 -2.10
C LEU A 309 -18.54 -3.85 -2.93
N ASP A 310 -17.99 -3.78 -4.15
CA ASP A 310 -17.59 -4.95 -4.95
C ASP A 310 -16.10 -5.25 -4.74
N VAL A 311 -15.82 -6.23 -3.89
CA VAL A 311 -14.46 -6.63 -3.53
C VAL A 311 -13.98 -7.78 -4.40
N ALA A 312 -12.93 -7.54 -5.18
CA ALA A 312 -12.22 -8.53 -5.96
C ALA A 312 -10.87 -8.85 -5.32
N ILE A 313 -10.67 -10.07 -4.83
CA ILE A 313 -9.36 -10.56 -4.37
C ILE A 313 -8.58 -11.03 -5.59
N VAL A 314 -7.45 -10.36 -5.88
CA VAL A 314 -6.64 -10.61 -7.07
C VAL A 314 -5.63 -11.72 -6.82
N SER A 315 -5.81 -12.82 -7.53
CA SER A 315 -4.89 -13.94 -7.57
C SER A 315 -4.04 -13.92 -8.84
N TYR A 316 -2.73 -14.07 -8.68
CA TYR A 316 -1.82 -14.21 -9.81
C TYR A 316 -1.66 -15.68 -10.23
N GLY A 317 -1.70 -15.92 -11.55
CA GLY A 317 -1.42 -17.22 -12.19
C GLY A 317 -2.54 -18.25 -12.09
N SER A 318 -3.07 -18.50 -10.89
CA SER A 318 -4.14 -19.48 -10.68
C SER A 318 -5.03 -19.10 -9.48
N SER A 319 -6.23 -19.70 -9.45
CA SER A 319 -7.13 -19.58 -8.30
C SER A 319 -6.53 -20.25 -7.07
N LYS A 320 -6.79 -19.68 -5.90
CA LYS A 320 -6.31 -20.21 -4.61
C LYS A 320 -7.47 -20.75 -3.80
N GLN A 321 -7.33 -21.99 -3.33
CA GLN A 321 -8.38 -22.67 -2.55
C GLN A 321 -8.81 -21.88 -1.30
N TYR A 322 -7.86 -21.30 -0.57
CA TYR A 322 -8.16 -20.50 0.63
C TYR A 322 -8.87 -19.18 0.31
N VAL A 323 -8.63 -18.59 -0.87
CA VAL A 323 -9.39 -17.42 -1.34
C VAL A 323 -10.81 -17.83 -1.69
N GLN A 324 -10.99 -18.95 -2.40
CA GLN A 324 -12.32 -19.49 -2.70
C GLN A 324 -13.11 -19.84 -1.43
N GLN A 325 -12.46 -20.41 -0.42
CA GLN A 325 -13.07 -20.69 0.88
C GLN A 325 -13.55 -19.42 1.59
N LEU A 326 -12.79 -18.32 1.47
CA LEU A 326 -13.21 -17.02 2.00
C LEU A 326 -14.38 -16.44 1.20
N VAL A 327 -14.27 -16.45 -0.13
CA VAL A 327 -15.31 -15.94 -1.06
C VAL A 327 -16.66 -16.60 -0.80
N ASN A 328 -16.71 -17.91 -0.59
CA ASN A 328 -17.95 -18.66 -0.32
C ASN A 328 -18.69 -18.26 0.96
N GLN A 329 -18.14 -17.36 1.78
CA GLN A 329 -18.76 -16.86 3.01
C GLN A 329 -19.58 -15.58 2.81
N TYR A 330 -19.53 -14.96 1.62
CA TYR A 330 -20.15 -13.64 1.33
C TYR A 330 -21.13 -13.72 0.16
#